data_AF-A0A5J9SEH2-F1
#
_entry.id   AF-A0A5J9SEH2-F1
#
_cell.length_a   1.000
_cell.length_b   1.000
_cell.length_c   1.000
_cell.angle_alpha   90.00
_cell.angle_beta   90.00
_cell.angle_gamma   90.00
#
_symmetry.space_group_name_H-M   'P 1'
#
loop_
_entity.id
_entity.type
_entity.pdbx_description
1 polymer ?
#
loop_
_entity_poly.entity_id
_entity_poly.type
_entity_poly.pdbx_seq_one_letter_code
_entity_poly.pdbx_strand_id
1 'polypeptide(L)'
;MARSALYVIALVVAVVVLAPTQASLTYTEEDLASDDSMWALYERWAAHHEVVREHGEKVRRFPIFKNNTRWIYNKYGKKGKSAINIFGDMTYEELVIALPTGLKESNQDGQYSSTLPRDNF
;
A
#
# COMPACT_ATOMS: atom_id res chain seq x y z
N MET A 1 12.59 -9.67 -41.82
CA MET A 1 12.04 -10.55 -40.77
C MET A 1 12.83 -10.47 -39.47
N ALA A 2 14.13 -10.84 -39.42
CA ALA A 2 14.88 -10.87 -38.15
C ALA A 2 15.16 -9.48 -37.53
N ARG A 3 15.52 -8.47 -38.34
CA ARG A 3 15.79 -7.11 -37.85
C ARG A 3 14.55 -6.43 -37.25
N SER A 4 13.40 -6.58 -37.89
CA SER A 4 12.11 -6.06 -37.40
C SER A 4 11.67 -6.74 -36.10
N ALA A 5 11.92 -8.04 -35.94
CA ALA A 5 11.64 -8.73 -34.67
C ALA A 5 12.53 -8.23 -33.53
N LEU A 6 13.83 -7.96 -33.80
CA LEU A 6 14.74 -7.38 -32.81
C LEU A 6 14.32 -5.97 -32.38
N TYR A 7 13.82 -5.14 -33.30
CA TYR A 7 13.28 -3.81 -32.95
C TYR A 7 12.00 -3.90 -32.12
N VAL A 8 11.10 -4.84 -32.43
CA VAL A 8 9.89 -5.06 -31.64
C VAL A 8 10.23 -5.55 -30.23
N ILE A 9 11.18 -6.49 -30.11
CA ILE A 9 11.66 -6.97 -28.80
C ILE A 9 12.32 -5.82 -28.03
N ALA A 10 13.17 -5.01 -28.67
CA ALA A 10 13.80 -3.85 -28.03
C ALA A 10 12.78 -2.80 -27.56
N LEU A 11 11.72 -2.54 -28.35
CA LEU A 11 10.63 -1.64 -27.96
C LEU A 11 9.81 -2.20 -26.79
N VAL A 12 9.51 -3.49 -26.77
CA VAL A 12 8.80 -4.13 -25.65
C VAL A 12 9.65 -4.11 -24.38
N VAL A 13 10.96 -4.39 -24.47
CA VAL A 13 11.87 -4.30 -23.33
C VAL A 13 11.99 -2.87 -22.83
N ALA A 14 12.09 -1.87 -23.72
CA ALA A 14 12.12 -0.46 -23.32
C ALA A 14 10.84 -0.04 -22.59
N VAL A 15 9.67 -0.48 -23.04
CA VAL A 15 8.38 -0.20 -22.38
C VAL A 15 8.29 -0.87 -21.00
N VAL A 16 8.76 -2.11 -20.87
CA VAL A 16 8.75 -2.84 -19.59
C VAL A 16 9.74 -2.26 -18.57
N VAL A 17 10.93 -1.82 -19.02
CA VAL A 17 11.93 -1.16 -18.15
C VAL A 17 11.45 0.21 -17.67
N LEU A 18 10.59 0.88 -18.44
CA LEU A 18 9.99 2.16 -18.08
C LEU A 18 8.72 2.04 -17.22
N ALA A 19 8.23 0.82 -16.96
CA ALA A 19 7.07 0.63 -16.09
C ALA A 19 7.44 1.00 -14.64
N PRO A 20 6.76 1.99 -14.02
CA PRO A 20 7.05 2.37 -12.65
C PRO A 20 6.79 1.18 -11.72
N THR A 21 7.76 0.85 -10.87
CA THR A 21 7.60 -0.16 -9.82
C THR A 21 6.70 0.40 -8.72
N GLN A 22 5.37 0.36 -8.91
CA GLN A 22 4.36 0.85 -7.96
C GLN A 22 4.17 -0.08 -6.74
N ALA A 23 5.22 -0.80 -6.31
CA ALA A 23 5.11 -1.79 -5.25
C ALA A 23 4.87 -1.13 -3.87
N SER A 24 5.47 0.03 -3.64
CA SER A 24 5.32 0.78 -2.39
C SER A 24 5.81 2.22 -2.50
N LEU A 25 5.12 3.13 -1.84
CA LEU A 25 5.57 4.52 -1.65
C LEU A 25 6.37 4.64 -0.33
N THR A 26 7.56 5.25 -0.39
CA THR A 26 8.35 5.54 0.82
C THR A 26 7.96 6.84 1.49
N TYR A 27 8.03 6.89 2.82
CA TYR A 27 7.75 8.07 3.64
C TYR A 27 8.66 8.12 4.89
N THR A 28 8.70 9.29 5.53
CA THR A 28 9.55 9.56 6.71
C THR A 28 8.72 10.03 7.92
N GLU A 29 9.39 10.36 9.03
CA GLU A 29 8.72 10.87 10.23
C GLU A 29 8.03 12.21 10.00
N GLU A 30 8.61 13.07 9.15
CA GLU A 30 8.06 14.38 8.81
C GLU A 30 6.68 14.25 8.16
N ASP A 31 6.46 13.19 7.37
CA ASP A 31 5.16 12.87 6.78
C ASP A 31 4.11 12.44 7.81
N LEU A 32 4.51 12.10 9.04
CA LEU A 32 3.63 11.67 10.14
C LEU A 32 3.41 12.76 11.20
N ALA A 33 4.07 13.91 11.05
CA ALA A 33 4.17 14.96 12.05
C ALA A 33 2.86 15.70 12.32
N SER A 34 1.97 15.81 11.32
CA SER A 34 0.66 16.45 11.47
C SER A 34 -0.38 15.78 10.58
N ASP A 35 -1.65 16.06 10.83
CA ASP A 35 -2.73 15.59 9.96
C ASP A 35 -2.61 16.17 8.54
N ASP A 36 -2.13 17.40 8.39
CA ASP A 36 -1.88 18.00 7.07
C ASP A 36 -0.75 17.31 6.31
N SER A 37 0.37 16.97 6.98
CA SER A 37 1.48 16.25 6.33
C SER A 37 1.08 14.81 5.98
N MET A 38 0.29 14.16 6.83
CA MET A 38 -0.28 12.84 6.53
C MET A 38 -1.29 12.90 5.39
N TRP A 39 -2.09 13.96 5.27
CA TRP A 39 -3.01 14.13 4.15
C TRP A 39 -2.22 14.29 2.83
N ALA A 40 -1.16 15.10 2.85
CA ALA A 40 -0.26 15.21 1.70
C ALA A 40 0.39 13.86 1.35
N LEU A 41 0.79 13.06 2.33
CA LEU A 41 1.27 11.69 2.10
C LEU A 41 0.17 10.80 1.48
N TYR A 42 -1.06 10.89 1.97
CA TYR A 42 -2.20 10.14 1.45
C TYR A 42 -2.49 10.46 -0.03
N GLU A 43 -2.40 11.74 -0.41
CA GLU A 43 -2.58 12.14 -1.81
C GLU A 43 -1.44 11.65 -2.71
N ARG A 44 -0.18 11.71 -2.24
CA ARG A 44 0.97 11.12 -2.97
C ARG A 44 0.84 9.61 -3.11
N TRP A 45 0.40 8.93 -2.05
CA TRP A 45 0.16 7.49 -2.05
C TRP A 45 -0.92 7.10 -3.06
N ALA A 46 -2.05 7.81 -3.05
CA ALA A 46 -3.14 7.55 -3.97
C ALA A 46 -2.72 7.78 -5.42
N ALA A 47 -1.96 8.84 -5.70
CA ALA A 47 -1.41 9.11 -7.03
C ALA A 47 -0.38 8.04 -7.46
N HIS A 48 0.49 7.59 -6.54
CA HIS A 48 1.53 6.60 -6.83
C HIS A 48 0.95 5.22 -7.18
N HIS A 49 -0.16 4.82 -6.54
CA HIS A 49 -0.82 3.53 -6.77
C HIS A 49 -2.08 3.62 -7.64
N GLU A 50 -2.31 4.77 -8.27
CA GLU A 50 -3.48 5.03 -9.14
C GLU A 50 -4.83 4.74 -8.44
N VAL A 51 -4.89 4.97 -7.13
CA VAL A 51 -6.09 4.78 -6.31
C VAL A 51 -7.00 5.99 -6.47
N VAL A 52 -8.04 5.85 -7.29
CA VAL A 52 -9.04 6.90 -7.52
C VAL A 52 -10.18 6.76 -6.52
N ARG A 53 -10.43 7.83 -5.76
CA ARG A 53 -11.54 7.93 -4.78
C ARG A 53 -12.14 9.32 -4.84
N GLU A 54 -13.45 9.41 -4.64
CA GLU A 54 -14.13 10.70 -4.44
C GLU A 54 -13.73 11.34 -3.10
N HIS A 55 -13.87 12.67 -2.98
CA HIS A 55 -13.42 13.40 -1.79
C HIS A 55 -14.06 12.87 -0.49
N GLY A 56 -15.37 12.59 -0.48
CA GLY A 56 -16.04 12.02 0.70
C GLY A 56 -15.46 10.66 1.11
N GLU A 57 -15.14 9.81 0.14
CA GLU A 57 -14.53 8.51 0.41
C GLU A 57 -13.07 8.66 0.87
N LYS A 58 -12.31 9.62 0.32
CA LYS A 58 -10.97 9.96 0.82
C LYS A 58 -11.01 10.35 2.30
N VAL A 59 -11.96 11.20 2.70
CA VAL A 59 -12.14 11.61 4.10
C VAL A 59 -12.47 10.40 4.99
N ARG A 60 -13.31 9.47 4.52
CA ARG A 60 -13.64 8.23 5.26
C ARG A 60 -12.44 7.30 5.43
N ARG A 61 -11.58 7.23 4.41
CA ARG A 61 -10.43 6.31 4.32
C ARG A 61 -9.18 6.84 5.00
N PHE A 62 -9.07 8.16 5.12
CA PHE A 62 -7.90 8.80 5.68
C PHE A 62 -7.54 8.32 7.11
N PRO A 63 -8.48 8.15 8.06
CA PRO A 63 -8.15 7.60 9.37
C PRO A 63 -7.52 6.19 9.33
N ILE A 64 -7.99 5.34 8.42
CA ILE A 64 -7.48 3.98 8.18
C ILE A 64 -6.03 4.07 7.69
N PHE A 65 -5.82 4.91 6.67
CA PHE A 65 -4.48 5.20 6.16
C PHE A 65 -3.53 5.73 7.23
N LYS A 66 -4.01 6.63 8.10
CA LYS A 66 -3.19 7.16 9.20
C LYS A 66 -2.70 6.07 10.14
N ASN A 67 -3.61 5.17 10.53
CA ASN A 67 -3.30 4.05 11.40
C ASN A 67 -2.27 3.11 10.78
N ASN A 68 -2.51 2.68 9.54
CA ASN A 68 -1.64 1.73 8.85
C ASN A 68 -0.23 2.30 8.67
N THR A 69 -0.13 3.56 8.26
CA THR A 69 1.15 4.24 8.08
C THR A 69 1.92 4.33 9.41
N ARG A 70 1.26 4.77 10.48
CA ARG A 70 1.89 4.92 11.80
C ARG A 70 2.30 3.56 12.38
N TRP A 71 1.49 2.53 12.16
CA TRP A 71 1.81 1.18 12.58
C TRP A 71 3.06 0.62 11.88
N ILE A 72 3.15 0.76 10.55
CA ILE A 72 4.33 0.35 9.78
C ILE A 72 5.57 1.10 10.30
N TYR A 73 5.46 2.41 10.49
CA TYR A 73 6.56 3.23 11.01
C TYR A 73 7.00 2.80 12.41
N ASN A 74 6.06 2.53 13.32
CA ASN A 74 6.40 2.12 14.68
C ASN A 74 7.02 0.72 14.73
N LYS A 75 6.57 -0.19 13.85
CA LYS A 75 7.01 -1.59 13.84
C LYS A 75 8.33 -1.80 13.10
N TYR A 76 8.52 -1.11 11.99
CA TYR A 76 9.66 -1.30 11.08
C TYR A 76 10.54 -0.05 10.93
N GLY A 77 10.01 1.13 11.25
CA GLY A 77 10.50 2.44 10.82
C GLY A 77 11.43 3.21 11.76
N LYS A 78 11.98 2.60 12.82
CA LYS A 78 13.00 3.29 13.67
C LYS A 78 14.38 3.49 13.00
N LYS A 79 14.47 3.38 11.66
CA LYS A 79 15.73 3.46 10.87
C LYS A 79 15.66 4.41 9.66
N GLY A 80 14.75 5.40 9.65
CA GLY A 80 14.81 6.56 8.76
C GLY A 80 13.76 6.62 7.64
N LYS A 81 13.47 5.53 6.93
CA LYS A 81 12.41 5.49 5.90
C LYS A 81 11.55 4.24 6.02
N SER A 82 10.25 4.41 5.89
CA SER A 82 9.27 3.32 5.82
C SER A 82 8.60 3.30 4.44
N ALA A 83 7.94 2.20 4.10
CA ALA A 83 7.24 2.06 2.83
C ALA A 83 5.81 1.54 3.03
N ILE A 84 4.86 2.13 2.33
CA ILE A 84 3.45 1.75 2.35
C ILE A 84 3.04 1.21 0.98
N ASN A 85 2.28 0.12 0.94
CA ASN A 85 1.84 -0.55 -0.29
C ASN A 85 0.46 -0.05 -0.75
N ILE A 86 -0.07 -0.64 -1.84
CA ILE A 86 -1.38 -0.30 -2.43
C ILE A 86 -2.58 -0.52 -1.49
N PHE A 87 -2.43 -1.25 -0.38
CA PHE A 87 -3.51 -1.51 0.58
C PHE A 87 -3.51 -0.51 1.75
N GLY A 88 -2.78 0.59 1.62
CA GLY A 88 -2.58 1.57 2.69
C GLY A 88 -3.87 2.09 3.33
N ASP A 89 -5.00 2.15 2.61
CA ASP A 89 -6.27 2.67 3.10
C ASP A 89 -7.39 1.63 3.27
N MET A 90 -7.02 0.36 3.30
CA MET A 90 -7.93 -0.77 3.47
C MET A 90 -7.84 -1.37 4.86
N THR A 91 -9.00 -1.78 5.39
CA THR A 91 -9.03 -2.60 6.60
C THR A 91 -8.60 -4.04 6.32
N TYR A 92 -8.37 -4.81 7.38
CA TYR A 92 -8.01 -6.22 7.26
C TYR A 92 -9.12 -7.03 6.59
N GLU A 93 -10.37 -6.79 7.01
CA GLU A 93 -11.54 -7.45 6.44
C GLU A 93 -11.65 -7.15 4.94
N GLU A 94 -11.44 -5.90 4.56
CA GLU A 94 -11.45 -5.49 3.16
C GLU A 94 -10.27 -6.10 2.38
N LEU A 95 -9.09 -6.19 2.99
CA LEU A 95 -7.91 -6.82 2.39
C LEU A 95 -8.14 -8.31 2.13
N VAL A 96 -8.72 -9.03 3.11
CA VAL A 96 -9.06 -10.45 2.99
C VAL A 96 -10.15 -10.70 1.95
N ILE A 97 -11.07 -9.76 1.75
CA ILE A 97 -12.07 -9.82 0.67
C ILE A 97 -11.42 -9.57 -0.68
N ALA A 98 -10.53 -8.57 -0.78
CA ALA A 98 -9.90 -8.17 -2.04
C ALA A 98 -8.83 -9.15 -2.52
N LEU A 99 -8.19 -9.87 -1.60
CA LEU A 99 -7.26 -10.95 -1.90
C LEU A 99 -7.98 -12.29 -1.70
N PRO A 100 -8.44 -12.98 -2.76
CA PRO A 100 -9.01 -14.31 -2.66
C PRO A 100 -7.90 -15.35 -2.43
N THR A 101 -7.01 -15.12 -1.46
CA THR A 101 -5.81 -15.91 -1.19
C THR A 101 -6.10 -17.15 -0.36
N GLY A 102 -7.37 -17.51 -0.12
CA GLY A 102 -7.69 -18.71 0.65
C GLY A 102 -7.23 -18.64 2.12
N LEU A 103 -6.90 -17.44 2.63
CA LEU A 103 -6.70 -17.17 4.07
C LEU A 103 -8.01 -17.28 4.88
N LYS A 104 -8.85 -18.25 4.54
CA LYS A 104 -9.79 -18.84 5.49
C LYS A 104 -8.99 -19.85 6.30
N GLU A 105 -8.41 -19.42 7.40
CA GLU A 105 -7.88 -20.38 8.36
C GLU A 105 -9.04 -20.99 9.17
N SER A 106 -9.35 -22.24 8.87
CA SER A 106 -9.91 -23.16 9.86
C SER A 106 -8.84 -23.48 10.90
N ASN A 107 -9.17 -23.42 12.20
CA ASN A 107 -8.97 -24.52 13.16
C ASN A 107 -9.61 -24.23 14.53
N GLN A 108 -10.07 -25.31 15.18
CA GLN A 108 -11.18 -25.41 16.13
C GLN A 108 -10.92 -24.96 17.59
N ASP A 109 -9.81 -24.28 17.92
CA ASP A 109 -9.49 -23.92 19.32
C ASP A 109 -9.45 -22.41 19.61
N GLY A 110 -9.92 -21.56 18.68
CA GLY A 110 -10.40 -20.20 18.98
C GLY A 110 -9.40 -19.18 19.54
N GLN A 111 -8.12 -19.49 19.69
CA GLN A 111 -7.09 -18.51 20.06
C GLN A 111 -6.19 -18.12 18.89
N TYR A 112 -6.43 -16.92 18.37
CA TYR A 112 -5.48 -16.20 17.55
C TYR A 112 -4.50 -15.45 18.48
N SER A 113 -3.23 -15.86 18.50
CA SER A 113 -2.16 -15.05 19.06
C SER A 113 -1.74 -13.99 18.04
N SER A 114 -2.46 -12.87 18.04
CA SER A 114 -2.18 -11.73 17.17
C SER A 114 -1.04 -10.92 17.77
N THR A 115 0.14 -10.93 17.14
CA THR A 115 1.17 -9.89 17.39
C THR A 115 0.84 -8.57 16.70
N LEU A 116 -0.36 -8.44 16.10
CA LEU A 116 -0.85 -7.23 15.44
C LEU A 116 -2.20 -6.84 16.08
N PRO A 117 -2.36 -5.60 16.57
CA PRO A 117 -3.60 -5.16 17.21
C PRO A 117 -4.80 -5.32 16.27
N ARG A 118 -5.83 -6.01 16.77
CA ARG A 118 -7.10 -6.31 16.09
C ARG A 118 -7.91 -5.06 15.74
N ASP A 119 -7.56 -3.92 16.31
CA ASP A 119 -8.38 -2.71 16.29
C ASP A 119 -7.97 -1.73 15.18
N ASN A 120 -6.85 -1.99 14.49
CA ASN A 120 -6.32 -1.13 13.45
C ASN A 120 -5.80 -1.96 12.28
N PHE A 121 -6.66 -2.16 11.30
CA PHE A 121 -6.28 -2.17 9.91
C PHE A 121 -7.21 -1.24 9.16
#